data_AF-X1TLI1-F1
#
_entry.id   AF-X1TLI1-F1
#
_cell.length_a   1.000
_cell.length_b   1.000
_cell.length_c   1.000
_cell.angle_alpha   90.00
_cell.angle_beta   90.00
_cell.angle_gamma   90.00
#
_symmetry.space_group_name_H-M   'P 1'
#
loop_
_entity.id
_entity.type
_entity.pdbx_description
1 polymer ?
#
loop_
_entity_poly.entity_id
_entity_poly.type
_entity_poly.pdbx_seq_one_letter_code
_entity_poly.pdbx_strand_id
1 'polypeptide(L)'
;FYEGELWIPGEKYGYEKKRISYIDMSGDDQDTFDNFTLNGRALINFEDKDTRELFSRLQRGKPLNVPEKLNAFPGGIVPLMRNLGRHPFFSKVNFSLKRYKNYHIAAKLLLIEKDGITETQPKKLFVFFELNESLSNESKVAKKNNRVLKFMDMVFPESKVPEINSEPWFLNIYLLSSRLLENYNMDSKHKNLHDFYIQTWAKVEKARKTSLEETEILRFVDANTKGTNSKANIDFRFDFLIERFLQLNEDIELLDPNRNFD
;
A
#
# COMPACT_ATOMS: atom_id res chain seq x y z
N PHE A 1 35.25 13.58 4.41
CA PHE A 1 34.09 12.75 4.79
C PHE A 1 32.85 13.47 4.28
N TYR A 2 32.02 12.77 3.47
CA TYR A 2 30.84 13.26 2.73
C TYR A 2 31.15 14.10 1.47
N GLU A 3 31.43 13.39 0.37
CA GLU A 3 31.62 13.88 -0.99
C GLU A 3 30.31 14.42 -1.60
N GLY A 4 29.78 15.54 -1.08
CA GLY A 4 28.75 16.34 -1.75
C GLY A 4 27.29 15.85 -1.65
N GLU A 5 27.00 14.78 -0.89
CA GLU A 5 25.64 14.22 -0.82
C GLU A 5 24.73 14.83 0.26
N LEU A 6 25.28 15.51 1.25
CA LEU A 6 24.52 16.22 2.29
C LEU A 6 24.41 17.71 1.94
N TRP A 7 23.19 18.15 1.66
CA TRP A 7 22.90 19.57 1.43
C TRP A 7 22.36 20.21 2.70
N ILE A 8 22.94 21.35 3.07
CA ILE A 8 22.54 22.14 4.21
C ILE A 8 21.59 23.26 3.71
N PRO A 9 20.49 23.58 4.42
CA PRO A 9 19.58 24.65 4.01
C PRO A 9 20.23 26.01 4.18
N GLY A 10 20.88 26.52 3.12
CA GLY A 10 21.69 27.74 3.18
C GLY A 10 20.91 28.98 3.61
N GLU A 11 19.64 29.08 3.25
CA GLU A 11 18.74 30.17 3.68
C GLU A 11 18.63 30.28 5.21
N LYS A 12 18.74 29.16 5.95
CA LYS A 12 18.67 29.16 7.42
C LYS A 12 19.91 29.79 8.06
N TYR A 13 21.02 29.85 7.33
CA TYR A 13 22.31 30.36 7.76
C TYR A 13 22.70 31.63 6.99
N GLY A 14 21.74 32.28 6.30
CA GLY A 14 21.97 33.55 5.62
C GLY A 14 22.68 33.46 4.27
N TYR A 15 22.85 32.26 3.70
CA TYR A 15 23.42 32.09 2.37
C TYR A 15 22.37 32.31 1.28
N GLU A 16 22.78 32.93 0.17
CA GLU A 16 21.91 33.15 -1.00
C GLU A 16 21.45 31.85 -1.67
N LYS A 17 22.26 30.79 -1.59
CA LYS A 17 21.92 29.49 -2.15
C LYS A 17 21.02 28.71 -1.19
N LYS A 18 19.89 28.22 -1.70
CA LYS A 18 18.97 27.29 -0.99
C LYS A 18 19.62 26.03 -0.45
N ARG A 19 20.66 25.57 -1.14
CA ARG A 19 21.44 24.39 -0.79
C ARG A 19 22.90 24.77 -0.82
N ILE A 20 23.57 24.57 0.29
CA ILE A 20 25.01 24.78 0.41
C ILE A 20 25.67 23.46 0.78
N SER A 21 26.83 23.20 0.20
CA SER A 21 27.67 22.08 0.63
C SER A 21 28.48 22.51 1.85
N TYR A 22 28.87 21.55 2.69
CA TYR A 22 29.66 21.86 3.89
C TYR A 22 30.94 22.64 3.56
N ILE A 23 31.64 22.29 2.47
CA ILE A 23 32.87 22.96 2.04
C ILE A 23 32.66 24.41 1.58
N ASP A 24 31.44 24.76 1.17
CA ASP A 24 31.11 26.12 0.71
C ASP A 24 30.65 27.03 1.87
N MET A 25 30.56 26.51 3.09
CA MET A 25 30.19 27.28 4.29
C MET A 25 31.35 28.14 4.79
N SER A 26 31.01 29.19 5.54
CA SER A 26 31.95 29.99 6.32
C SER A 26 32.66 29.12 7.37
N GLY A 27 33.86 29.52 7.78
CA GLY A 27 34.61 28.81 8.82
C GLY A 27 33.83 28.70 10.13
N ASP A 28 33.18 29.79 10.55
CA ASP A 28 32.38 29.82 11.79
C ASP A 28 31.19 28.84 11.75
N ASP A 29 30.54 28.69 10.59
CA ASP A 29 29.44 27.74 10.44
C ASP A 29 29.93 26.30 10.33
N GLN A 30 31.09 26.06 9.72
CA GLN A 30 31.75 24.74 9.72
C GLN A 30 32.11 24.32 11.15
N ASP A 31 32.71 25.22 11.92
CA ASP A 31 33.03 25.01 13.33
C ASP A 31 31.77 24.72 14.15
N THR A 32 30.68 25.45 13.91
CA THR A 32 29.39 25.20 14.57
C THR A 32 28.84 23.82 14.23
N PHE A 33 28.95 23.40 12.97
CA PHE A 33 28.50 22.09 12.51
C PHE A 33 29.33 20.96 13.13
N ASP A 34 30.65 21.09 13.14
CA ASP A 34 31.57 20.06 13.64
C ASP A 34 31.53 19.92 15.16
N ASN A 35 31.31 21.04 15.86
CA ASN A 35 31.15 21.04 17.31
C ASN A 35 29.74 20.58 17.76
N PHE A 36 28.83 20.29 16.82
CA PHE A 36 27.51 19.77 17.16
C PHE A 36 27.60 18.38 17.79
N THR A 37 27.38 18.31 19.11
CA THR A 37 27.44 17.05 19.83
C THR A 37 26.12 16.29 19.71
N LEU A 38 26.14 15.14 19.02
CA LEU A 38 24.99 14.23 18.96
C LEU A 38 24.88 13.44 20.27
N ASN A 39 23.97 13.86 21.13
CA ASN A 39 23.63 13.11 22.34
C ASN A 39 22.72 11.93 21.98
N GLY A 40 23.31 10.73 21.90
CA GLY A 40 22.60 9.47 21.67
C GLY A 40 22.44 8.63 22.95
N ARG A 41 21.45 7.74 22.96
CA ARG A 41 21.38 6.62 23.91
C ARG A 41 21.33 5.32 23.13
N ALA A 42 22.22 4.39 23.46
CA ALA A 42 22.16 3.03 22.93
C ALA A 42 21.29 2.17 23.85
N LEU A 43 20.37 1.40 23.25
CA LEU A 43 19.60 0.40 23.97
C LEU A 43 20.33 -0.93 23.85
N ILE A 44 20.80 -1.48 24.96
CA ILE A 44 21.57 -2.73 25.00
C ILE A 44 20.67 -3.81 25.60
N ASN A 45 20.60 -4.99 24.95
CA ASN A 45 19.80 -6.14 25.39
C ASN A 45 18.28 -5.87 25.50
N PHE A 46 17.73 -4.98 24.66
CA PHE A 46 16.28 -4.80 24.57
C PHE A 46 15.68 -5.85 23.62
N GLU A 47 14.56 -6.44 24.01
CA GLU A 47 13.77 -7.28 23.11
C GLU A 47 13.11 -6.43 22.00
N ASP A 48 12.71 -7.05 20.89
CA ASP A 48 12.09 -6.33 19.75
C ASP A 48 10.85 -5.54 20.19
N LYS A 49 10.05 -6.11 21.09
CA LYS A 49 8.87 -5.46 21.66
C LYS A 49 9.21 -4.17 22.41
N ASP A 50 10.15 -4.24 23.36
CA ASP A 50 10.55 -3.09 24.18
C ASP A 50 11.21 -2.00 23.32
N THR A 51 12.01 -2.41 22.34
CA THR A 51 12.64 -1.51 21.38
C THR A 51 11.61 -0.71 20.59
N ARG A 52 10.58 -1.40 20.06
CA ARG A 52 9.52 -0.74 19.27
C ARG A 52 8.60 0.12 20.12
N GLU A 53 8.31 -0.29 21.34
CA GLU A 53 7.53 0.50 22.27
C GLU A 53 8.26 1.80 22.63
N LEU A 54 9.56 1.72 22.94
CA LEU A 54 10.35 2.91 23.24
C LEU A 54 10.47 3.83 22.03
N PHE A 55 10.68 3.27 20.83
CA PHE A 55 10.70 4.05 19.59
C PHE A 55 9.37 4.78 19.36
N SER A 56 8.24 4.10 19.55
CA SER A 56 6.90 4.70 19.47
C SER A 56 6.72 5.85 20.47
N ARG A 57 7.25 5.71 21.71
CA ARG A 57 7.23 6.77 22.73
C ARG A 57 8.10 7.97 22.37
N LEU A 58 9.32 7.74 21.87
CA LEU A 58 10.27 8.79 21.45
C LEU A 58 9.73 9.63 20.29
N GLN A 59 8.99 9.00 19.38
CA GLN A 59 8.39 9.69 18.24
C GLN A 59 7.16 10.54 18.61
N ARG A 60 6.74 10.60 19.88
CA ARG A 60 5.60 11.45 20.27
C ARG A 60 5.81 12.96 20.02
N GLY A 61 7.04 13.42 19.77
CA GLY A 61 7.36 14.79 19.34
C GLY A 61 7.01 15.12 17.87
N LYS A 62 6.80 14.11 17.01
CA LYS A 62 6.23 14.25 15.65
C LYS A 62 5.22 13.12 15.43
N PRO A 63 3.91 13.40 15.27
CA PRO A 63 2.90 12.35 15.24
C PRO A 63 3.20 11.34 14.12
N LEU A 64 3.49 10.09 14.52
CA LEU A 64 3.65 8.99 13.59
C LEU A 64 2.40 8.85 12.73
N ASN A 65 2.57 8.73 11.42
CA ASN A 65 1.48 8.40 10.53
C ASN A 65 1.03 6.94 10.74
N VAL A 66 -0.09 6.58 10.13
CA VAL A 66 -0.68 5.24 10.29
C VAL A 66 0.30 4.11 9.94
N PRO A 67 0.96 4.09 8.77
CA PRO A 67 1.91 3.01 8.48
C PRO A 67 3.17 3.03 9.35
N GLU A 68 3.64 4.18 9.82
CA GLU A 68 4.73 4.25 10.80
C GLU A 68 4.32 3.60 12.13
N LYS A 69 3.08 3.81 12.57
CA LYS A 69 2.51 3.13 13.76
C LYS A 69 2.39 1.62 13.53
N LEU A 70 1.84 1.19 12.39
CA LEU A 70 1.75 -0.24 12.03
C LEU A 70 3.13 -0.90 12.02
N ASN A 71 4.14 -0.20 11.53
CA ASN A 71 5.51 -0.67 11.48
C ASN A 71 6.20 -0.78 12.87
N ALA A 72 5.61 -0.16 13.90
CA ALA A 72 6.06 -0.19 15.28
C ALA A 72 5.30 -1.18 16.16
N PHE A 73 4.29 -1.90 15.65
CA PHE A 73 3.70 -3.02 16.40
C PHE A 73 4.72 -4.15 16.58
N PRO A 74 4.65 -4.96 17.65
CA PRO A 74 5.45 -6.18 17.77
C PRO A 74 4.88 -7.31 16.89
N GLY A 75 5.57 -8.45 16.84
CA GLY A 75 5.06 -9.69 16.24
C GLY A 75 5.51 -10.01 14.83
N GLY A 76 5.22 -11.24 14.41
CA GLY A 76 5.48 -11.76 13.07
C GLY A 76 4.69 -11.04 11.97
N ILE A 77 3.59 -10.38 12.33
CA ILE A 77 2.73 -9.67 11.37
C ILE A 77 3.45 -8.49 10.72
N VAL A 78 4.39 -7.85 11.42
CA VAL A 78 5.15 -6.72 10.87
C VAL A 78 6.15 -7.14 9.80
N PRO A 79 7.05 -8.12 10.00
CA PRO A 79 7.90 -8.61 8.93
C PRO A 79 7.08 -9.19 7.76
N LEU A 80 5.94 -9.82 8.01
CA LEU A 80 4.99 -10.24 6.96
C LEU A 80 4.47 -9.03 6.14
N MET A 81 3.93 -8.01 6.80
CA MET A 81 3.46 -6.77 6.14
C MET A 81 4.57 -6.11 5.32
N ARG A 82 5.80 -6.04 5.86
CA ARG A 82 6.97 -5.49 5.16
C ARG A 82 7.33 -6.32 3.93
N ASN A 83 7.26 -7.64 4.02
CA ASN A 83 7.53 -8.56 2.92
C ASN A 83 6.51 -8.34 1.78
N LEU A 84 5.21 -8.35 2.11
CA LEU A 84 4.14 -8.08 1.14
C LEU A 84 4.27 -6.69 0.51
N GLY A 85 4.57 -5.66 1.31
CA GLY A 85 4.79 -4.30 0.81
C GLY A 85 6.01 -4.13 -0.10
N ARG A 86 6.89 -5.14 -0.19
CA ARG A 86 8.04 -5.19 -1.12
C ARG A 86 7.76 -6.01 -2.37
N HIS A 87 6.55 -6.55 -2.54
CA HIS A 87 6.20 -7.33 -3.72
C HIS A 87 6.42 -6.50 -5.01
N PRO A 88 7.00 -7.08 -6.09
CA PRO A 88 7.33 -6.35 -7.32
C PRO A 88 6.18 -5.53 -7.90
N PHE A 89 4.94 -6.03 -7.79
CA PHE A 89 3.74 -5.33 -8.23
C PHE A 89 3.58 -3.89 -7.68
N PHE A 90 4.04 -3.61 -6.44
CA PHE A 90 4.00 -2.24 -5.90
C PHE A 90 4.83 -1.25 -6.71
N SER A 91 5.88 -1.71 -7.41
CA SER A 91 6.68 -0.84 -8.27
C SER A 91 5.93 -0.37 -9.51
N LYS A 92 4.84 -1.04 -9.91
CA LYS A 92 4.05 -0.73 -11.11
C LYS A 92 3.06 0.42 -10.92
N VAL A 93 2.74 0.80 -9.67
CA VAL A 93 1.72 1.82 -9.40
C VAL A 93 2.14 3.23 -9.83
N ASN A 94 1.15 4.08 -10.09
CA ASN A 94 1.31 5.48 -10.47
C ASN A 94 0.90 6.46 -9.36
N PHE A 95 1.34 6.18 -8.13
CA PHE A 95 1.25 7.12 -7.02
C PHE A 95 2.41 6.96 -6.05
N SER A 96 2.64 7.99 -5.23
CA SER A 96 3.74 7.98 -4.25
C SER A 96 3.54 6.88 -3.20
N LEU A 97 4.51 5.98 -3.11
CA LEU A 97 4.62 4.98 -2.04
C LEU A 97 5.52 5.43 -0.87
N LYS A 98 5.89 6.71 -0.83
CA LYS A 98 6.74 7.28 0.23
C LYS A 98 6.06 7.16 1.61
N ARG A 99 6.87 7.25 2.67
CA ARG A 99 6.43 7.17 4.08
C ARG A 99 5.60 5.91 4.37
N TYR A 100 6.11 4.75 3.91
CA TYR A 100 5.56 3.43 4.20
C TYR A 100 4.13 3.19 3.70
N LYS A 101 3.68 3.91 2.66
CA LYS A 101 2.34 3.72 2.11
C LYS A 101 2.13 2.30 1.55
N ASN A 102 3.17 1.68 0.99
CA ASN A 102 3.15 0.27 0.61
C ASN A 102 2.86 -0.66 1.80
N TYR A 103 3.36 -0.36 3.00
CA TYR A 103 3.06 -1.12 4.22
C TYR A 103 1.61 -0.91 4.67
N HIS A 104 1.09 0.31 4.54
CA HIS A 104 -0.32 0.59 4.80
C HIS A 104 -1.24 -0.25 3.92
N ILE A 105 -0.95 -0.28 2.62
CA ILE A 105 -1.71 -1.08 1.66
C ILE A 105 -1.60 -2.57 2.02
N ALA A 106 -0.38 -3.09 2.21
CA ALA A 106 -0.18 -4.48 2.61
C ALA A 106 -0.95 -4.87 3.89
N ALA A 107 -0.99 -3.99 4.90
CA ALA A 107 -1.80 -4.19 6.10
C ALA A 107 -3.30 -4.32 5.81
N LYS A 108 -3.83 -3.51 4.87
CA LYS A 108 -5.22 -3.61 4.43
C LYS A 108 -5.50 -4.92 3.70
N LEU A 109 -4.59 -5.37 2.84
CA LEU A 109 -4.74 -6.65 2.15
C LEU A 109 -4.76 -7.82 3.15
N LEU A 110 -3.86 -7.81 4.14
CA LEU A 110 -3.85 -8.79 5.23
C LEU A 110 -5.17 -8.82 6.00
N LEU A 111 -5.68 -7.65 6.39
CA LEU A 111 -6.97 -7.52 7.09
C LEU A 111 -8.12 -8.10 6.25
N ILE A 112 -8.23 -7.69 4.99
CA ILE A 112 -9.32 -8.08 4.11
C ILE A 112 -9.28 -9.58 3.79
N GLU A 113 -8.09 -10.16 3.58
CA GLU A 113 -7.98 -11.60 3.35
C GLU A 113 -8.24 -12.44 4.60
N LYS A 114 -8.04 -11.87 5.78
CA LYS A 114 -8.23 -12.58 7.06
C LYS A 114 -9.68 -12.49 7.58
N ASP A 115 -10.34 -11.35 7.38
CA ASP A 115 -11.65 -11.02 7.96
C ASP A 115 -12.75 -10.76 6.91
N GLY A 116 -12.43 -10.81 5.61
CA GLY A 116 -13.33 -10.43 4.52
C GLY A 116 -13.39 -8.92 4.27
N ILE A 117 -14.24 -8.49 3.35
CA ILE A 117 -14.42 -7.05 3.07
C ILE A 117 -14.94 -6.37 4.33
N THR A 118 -14.11 -5.47 4.86
CA THR A 118 -14.37 -4.72 6.08
C THR A 118 -13.83 -3.30 5.93
N GLU A 119 -14.11 -2.49 6.93
CA GLU A 119 -13.62 -1.12 6.99
C GLU A 119 -12.10 -1.10 7.25
N THR A 120 -11.38 -0.19 6.61
CA THR A 120 -9.91 -0.15 6.63
C THR A 120 -9.35 1.13 7.25
N GLN A 121 -10.14 1.80 8.11
CA GLN A 121 -9.64 2.95 8.87
C GLN A 121 -8.57 2.51 9.88
N PRO A 122 -7.69 3.44 10.29
CA PRO A 122 -6.55 3.12 11.16
C PRO A 122 -6.91 2.38 12.44
N LYS A 123 -8.04 2.73 13.07
CA LYS A 123 -8.51 2.06 14.29
C LYS A 123 -8.70 0.55 14.09
N LYS A 124 -9.29 0.14 12.96
CA LYS A 124 -9.52 -1.27 12.64
C LYS A 124 -8.20 -1.98 12.35
N LEU A 125 -7.28 -1.33 11.63
CA LEU A 125 -5.95 -1.89 11.35
C LEU A 125 -5.11 -2.07 12.62
N PHE A 126 -5.17 -1.15 13.58
CA PHE A 126 -4.45 -1.30 14.85
C PHE A 126 -4.99 -2.47 15.66
N VAL A 127 -6.31 -2.57 15.83
CA VAL A 127 -6.93 -3.73 16.51
C VAL A 127 -6.58 -5.04 15.79
N PHE A 128 -6.56 -5.04 14.46
CA PHE A 128 -6.15 -6.21 13.69
C PHE A 128 -4.70 -6.63 13.99
N PHE A 129 -3.76 -5.68 14.09
CA PHE A 129 -2.37 -5.96 14.42
C PHE A 129 -2.18 -6.47 15.85
N GLU A 130 -2.94 -5.92 16.80
CA GLU A 130 -2.93 -6.39 18.20
C GLU A 130 -3.43 -7.84 18.33
N LEU A 131 -4.52 -8.18 17.63
CA LEU A 131 -5.14 -9.51 17.73
C LEU A 131 -4.42 -10.59 16.91
N ASN A 132 -3.57 -10.21 15.97
CA ASN A 132 -2.94 -11.12 15.01
C ASN A 132 -1.40 -11.04 15.03
N GLU A 133 -0.81 -10.76 16.20
CA GLU A 133 0.64 -10.64 16.39
C GLU A 133 1.43 -11.83 15.82
N SER A 134 0.86 -13.04 15.91
CA SER A 134 1.48 -14.30 15.46
C SER A 134 1.34 -14.60 13.96
N LEU A 135 0.62 -13.78 13.18
CA LEU A 135 0.57 -13.98 11.73
C LEU A 135 1.98 -13.88 11.12
N SER A 136 2.33 -14.83 10.26
CA SER A 136 3.67 -14.93 9.67
C SER A 136 3.59 -15.24 8.17
N ASN A 137 4.74 -15.31 7.49
CA ASN A 137 4.81 -15.60 6.05
C ASN A 137 4.26 -17.00 5.69
N GLU A 138 4.20 -17.90 6.66
CA GLU A 138 3.74 -19.28 6.51
C GLU A 138 2.21 -19.39 6.58
N SER A 139 1.53 -18.35 7.08
CA SER A 139 0.08 -18.33 7.25
C SER A 139 -0.66 -18.42 5.92
N LYS A 140 -1.86 -19.05 5.92
CA LYS A 140 -2.71 -19.16 4.71
C LYS A 140 -3.03 -17.79 4.11
N VAL A 141 -3.24 -16.79 4.95
CA VAL A 141 -3.49 -15.39 4.55
C VAL A 141 -2.29 -14.82 3.79
N ALA A 142 -1.06 -15.03 4.28
CA ALA A 142 0.15 -14.59 3.59
C ALA A 142 0.33 -15.26 2.23
N LYS A 143 0.06 -16.57 2.15
CA LYS A 143 0.13 -17.33 0.88
C LYS A 143 -0.91 -16.84 -0.13
N LYS A 144 -2.15 -16.59 0.32
CA LYS A 144 -3.21 -16.03 -0.53
C LYS A 144 -2.83 -14.65 -1.07
N ASN A 145 -2.39 -13.74 -0.20
CA ASN A 145 -1.92 -12.41 -0.61
C ASN A 145 -0.81 -12.47 -1.68
N ASN A 146 0.21 -13.31 -1.46
CA ASN A 146 1.29 -13.50 -2.42
C ASN A 146 0.81 -14.08 -3.76
N ARG A 147 -0.11 -15.06 -3.73
CA ARG A 147 -0.71 -15.62 -4.96
C ARG A 147 -1.45 -14.54 -5.75
N VAL A 148 -2.26 -13.72 -5.09
CA VAL A 148 -3.02 -12.65 -5.74
C VAL A 148 -2.08 -11.59 -6.32
N LEU A 149 -1.09 -11.13 -5.55
CA LEU A 149 -0.13 -10.13 -6.03
C LEU A 149 0.72 -10.64 -7.20
N LYS A 150 1.10 -11.92 -7.21
CA LYS A 150 1.77 -12.56 -8.36
C LYS A 150 0.86 -12.61 -9.58
N PHE A 151 -0.41 -12.97 -9.40
CA PHE A 151 -1.38 -12.98 -10.48
C PHE A 151 -1.58 -11.58 -11.08
N MET A 152 -1.73 -10.56 -10.23
CA MET A 152 -1.79 -9.17 -10.70
C MET A 152 -0.52 -8.78 -11.49
N ASP A 153 0.66 -9.27 -11.07
CA ASP A 153 1.92 -9.03 -11.79
C ASP A 153 1.93 -9.64 -13.20
N MET A 154 1.25 -10.78 -13.39
CA MET A 154 1.04 -11.42 -14.70
C MET A 154 -0.03 -10.71 -15.54
N VAL A 155 -1.10 -10.22 -14.91
CA VAL A 155 -2.18 -9.48 -15.57
C VAL A 155 -1.67 -8.15 -16.14
N PHE A 156 -0.77 -7.47 -15.44
CA PHE A 156 -0.19 -6.19 -15.86
C PHE A 156 1.30 -6.34 -16.12
N PRO A 157 1.73 -6.84 -17.30
CA PRO A 157 3.14 -7.08 -17.62
C PRO A 157 3.97 -5.79 -17.72
N GLU A 158 3.33 -4.63 -17.83
CA GLU A 158 3.97 -3.33 -17.96
C GLU A 158 4.83 -2.97 -16.74
N SER A 159 5.90 -2.21 -16.95
CA SER A 159 6.72 -1.67 -15.86
C SER A 159 5.96 -0.66 -15.00
N LYS A 160 4.94 -0.01 -15.57
CA LYS A 160 4.07 0.97 -14.92
C LYS A 160 2.66 0.85 -15.45
N VAL A 161 1.68 0.98 -14.55
CA VAL A 161 0.24 0.96 -14.84
C VAL A 161 -0.35 2.30 -14.40
N PRO A 162 -0.43 3.30 -15.30
CA PRO A 162 -0.94 4.64 -15.00
C PRO A 162 -2.33 4.67 -14.34
N GLU A 163 -3.16 3.66 -14.62
CA GLU A 163 -4.54 3.52 -14.15
C GLU A 163 -4.60 3.15 -12.67
N ILE A 164 -3.56 2.50 -12.14
CA ILE A 164 -3.39 2.29 -10.69
C ILE A 164 -2.76 3.56 -10.10
N ASN A 165 -3.50 4.68 -10.19
CA ASN A 165 -3.06 6.02 -9.77
C ASN A 165 -3.48 6.39 -8.33
N SER A 166 -4.15 5.50 -7.63
CA SER A 166 -4.56 5.72 -6.25
C SER A 166 -4.64 4.42 -5.47
N GLU A 167 -4.58 4.54 -4.15
CA GLU A 167 -4.75 3.39 -3.24
C GLU A 167 -6.14 2.72 -3.38
N PRO A 168 -7.26 3.47 -3.51
CA PRO A 168 -8.56 2.92 -3.89
C PRO A 168 -8.52 2.02 -5.13
N TRP A 169 -7.87 2.47 -6.21
CA TRP A 169 -7.74 1.68 -7.44
C TRP A 169 -6.92 0.41 -7.23
N PHE A 170 -5.79 0.50 -6.52
CA PHE A 170 -5.00 -0.67 -6.16
C PHE A 170 -5.84 -1.72 -5.40
N LEU A 171 -6.59 -1.26 -4.39
CA LEU A 171 -7.41 -2.16 -3.57
C LEU A 171 -8.52 -2.83 -4.40
N ASN A 172 -9.13 -2.09 -5.32
CA ASN A 172 -10.17 -2.60 -6.21
C ASN A 172 -9.66 -3.76 -7.08
N ILE A 173 -8.51 -3.59 -7.77
CA ILE A 173 -7.96 -4.66 -8.61
C ILE A 173 -7.49 -5.84 -7.80
N TYR A 174 -6.96 -5.61 -6.59
CA TYR A 174 -6.58 -6.69 -5.69
C TYR A 174 -7.80 -7.53 -5.29
N LEU A 175 -8.88 -6.89 -4.83
CA LEU A 175 -10.11 -7.57 -4.42
C LEU A 175 -10.75 -8.37 -5.56
N LEU A 176 -10.83 -7.74 -6.74
CA LEU A 176 -11.33 -8.40 -7.95
C LEU A 176 -10.48 -9.63 -8.29
N SER A 177 -9.15 -9.48 -8.32
CA SER A 177 -8.21 -10.58 -8.59
C SER A 177 -8.33 -11.70 -7.55
N SER A 178 -8.45 -11.36 -6.27
CA SER A 178 -8.61 -12.32 -5.17
C SER A 178 -9.89 -13.15 -5.34
N ARG A 179 -11.03 -12.49 -5.60
CA ARG A 179 -12.30 -13.20 -5.84
C ARG A 179 -12.25 -14.08 -7.08
N LEU A 180 -11.66 -13.57 -8.17
CA LEU A 180 -11.57 -14.30 -9.43
C LEU A 180 -10.73 -15.58 -9.29
N LEU A 181 -9.55 -15.49 -8.67
CA LEU A 181 -8.69 -16.66 -8.42
C LEU A 181 -9.29 -17.69 -7.47
N GLU A 182 -10.23 -17.28 -6.61
CA GLU A 182 -10.89 -18.15 -5.65
C GLU A 182 -12.04 -18.95 -6.28
N ASN A 183 -12.69 -18.43 -7.31
CA ASN A 183 -13.94 -18.99 -7.84
C ASN A 183 -13.93 -19.35 -9.32
N TYR A 184 -12.95 -18.86 -10.10
CA TYR A 184 -12.95 -18.97 -11.56
C TYR A 184 -11.60 -19.44 -12.11
N ASN A 185 -11.65 -20.08 -13.27
CA ASN A 185 -10.45 -20.42 -14.03
C ASN A 185 -9.91 -19.18 -14.77
N MET A 186 -8.80 -18.63 -14.28
CA MET A 186 -8.18 -17.41 -14.81
C MET A 186 -6.98 -17.66 -15.73
N ASP A 187 -6.61 -18.91 -16.01
CA ASP A 187 -5.38 -19.26 -16.73
C ASP A 187 -5.28 -18.56 -18.11
N SER A 188 -6.40 -18.49 -18.84
CA SER A 188 -6.49 -17.85 -20.17
C SER A 188 -7.10 -16.44 -20.15
N LYS A 189 -7.46 -15.90 -18.98
CA LYS A 189 -8.26 -14.66 -18.84
C LYS A 189 -7.46 -13.45 -18.34
N HIS A 190 -6.12 -13.55 -18.30
CA HIS A 190 -5.24 -12.46 -17.90
C HIS A 190 -5.49 -11.18 -18.71
N LYS A 191 -5.56 -11.29 -20.05
CA LYS A 191 -5.81 -10.16 -20.95
C LYS A 191 -7.22 -9.58 -20.75
N ASN A 192 -8.23 -10.41 -20.54
CA ASN A 192 -9.59 -9.96 -20.29
C ASN A 192 -9.67 -9.08 -19.04
N LEU A 193 -9.03 -9.50 -17.94
CA LEU A 193 -8.99 -8.72 -16.70
C LEU A 193 -8.18 -7.43 -16.86
N HIS A 194 -7.05 -7.50 -17.56
CA HIS A 194 -6.26 -6.32 -17.92
C HIS A 194 -7.12 -5.29 -18.66
N ASP A 195 -7.66 -5.66 -19.82
CA ASP A 195 -8.41 -4.75 -20.69
C ASP A 195 -9.67 -4.22 -20.00
N PHE A 196 -10.39 -5.07 -19.25
CA PHE A 196 -11.52 -4.65 -18.44
C PHE A 196 -11.16 -3.55 -17.44
N TYR A 197 -10.06 -3.73 -16.70
CA TYR A 197 -9.67 -2.80 -15.66
C TYR A 197 -9.27 -1.43 -16.24
N ILE A 198 -8.48 -1.43 -17.32
CA ILE A 198 -8.05 -0.20 -18.02
C ILE A 198 -9.25 0.56 -18.61
N GLN A 199 -10.16 -0.15 -19.28
CA GLN A 199 -11.36 0.45 -19.85
C GLN A 199 -12.30 0.99 -18.78
N THR A 200 -12.47 0.26 -17.67
CA THR A 200 -13.30 0.70 -16.54
C THR A 200 -12.71 1.96 -15.90
N TRP A 201 -11.38 2.01 -15.71
CA TRP A 201 -10.71 3.21 -15.24
C TRP A 201 -10.98 4.40 -16.17
N ALA A 202 -10.84 4.23 -17.49
CA ALA A 202 -11.06 5.31 -18.45
C ALA A 202 -12.51 5.84 -18.41
N LYS A 203 -13.51 4.96 -18.29
CA LYS A 203 -14.92 5.33 -18.14
C LYS A 203 -15.16 6.13 -16.85
N VAL A 204 -14.66 5.64 -15.71
CA VAL A 204 -14.80 6.30 -14.41
C VAL A 204 -14.07 7.65 -14.38
N GLU A 205 -12.90 7.74 -14.99
CA GLU A 205 -12.11 8.97 -15.09
C GLU A 205 -12.83 10.03 -15.94
N LYS A 206 -13.43 9.61 -17.07
CA LYS A 206 -14.26 10.47 -17.90
C LYS A 206 -15.47 10.97 -17.11
N ALA A 207 -16.20 10.07 -16.46
CA ALA A 207 -17.36 10.39 -15.62
C ALA A 207 -17.01 11.41 -14.53
N ARG A 208 -15.85 11.26 -13.88
CA ARG A 208 -15.38 12.20 -12.85
C ARG A 208 -15.15 13.60 -13.40
N LYS A 209 -14.66 13.73 -14.64
CA LYS A 209 -14.35 15.03 -15.26
C LYS A 209 -15.57 15.73 -15.83
N THR A 210 -16.49 14.97 -16.43
CA THR A 210 -17.65 15.52 -17.13
C THR A 210 -18.89 15.60 -16.26
N SER A 211 -18.98 14.77 -15.22
CA SER A 211 -20.23 14.51 -14.49
C SER A 211 -21.37 14.01 -15.39
N LEU A 212 -21.03 13.47 -16.57
CA LEU A 212 -21.96 12.96 -17.58
C LEU A 212 -21.71 11.48 -17.79
N GLU A 213 -22.38 10.64 -17.00
CA GLU A 213 -22.47 9.18 -17.16
C GLU A 213 -23.70 8.67 -16.38
N GLU A 214 -23.99 7.37 -16.50
CA GLU A 214 -25.03 6.69 -15.73
C GLU A 214 -24.82 6.83 -14.21
N THR A 215 -25.94 6.89 -13.47
CA THR A 215 -25.98 7.08 -12.00
C THR A 215 -25.04 6.14 -11.24
N GLU A 216 -24.91 4.89 -11.70
CA GLU A 216 -24.09 3.90 -11.03
C GLU A 216 -22.58 4.17 -11.18
N ILE A 217 -22.14 4.64 -12.35
CA ILE A 217 -20.74 5.04 -12.58
C ILE A 217 -20.40 6.27 -11.74
N LEU A 218 -21.32 7.24 -11.66
CA LEU A 218 -21.16 8.42 -10.79
C LEU A 218 -21.09 8.02 -9.30
N ARG A 219 -21.90 7.05 -8.87
CA ARG A 219 -21.80 6.48 -7.51
C ARG A 219 -20.43 5.80 -7.30
N PHE A 220 -19.89 5.13 -8.32
CA PHE A 220 -18.54 4.54 -8.24
C PHE A 220 -17.47 5.62 -8.10
N VAL A 221 -17.56 6.71 -8.87
CA VAL A 221 -16.68 7.88 -8.73
C VAL A 221 -16.70 8.39 -7.29
N ASP A 222 -17.88 8.58 -6.70
CA ASP A 222 -18.03 9.04 -5.32
C ASP A 222 -17.43 8.04 -4.32
N ALA A 223 -17.76 6.76 -4.41
CA ALA A 223 -17.24 5.72 -3.52
C ALA A 223 -15.71 5.54 -3.62
N ASN A 224 -15.14 5.83 -4.79
CA ASN A 224 -13.70 5.74 -5.04
C ASN A 224 -12.93 7.01 -4.65
N THR A 225 -13.65 8.10 -4.30
CA THR A 225 -13.06 9.40 -3.93
C THR A 225 -13.33 9.78 -2.48
N LYS A 226 -14.53 9.52 -1.98
CA LYS A 226 -15.00 9.89 -0.63
C LYS A 226 -15.20 8.63 0.20
N GLY A 227 -14.81 8.67 1.48
CA GLY A 227 -15.04 7.56 2.41
C GLY A 227 -14.43 6.23 1.94
N THR A 228 -13.32 6.25 1.21
CA THR A 228 -12.76 5.09 0.48
C THR A 228 -12.36 3.91 1.35
N ASN A 229 -12.29 4.11 2.66
CA ASN A 229 -11.95 3.10 3.67
C ASN A 229 -13.18 2.53 4.38
N SER A 230 -14.40 3.01 4.10
CA SER A 230 -15.61 2.46 4.71
C SER A 230 -15.96 1.11 4.09
N LYS A 231 -16.50 0.18 4.89
CA LYS A 231 -16.96 -1.12 4.38
C LYS A 231 -17.93 -0.95 3.21
N ALA A 232 -18.94 -0.09 3.38
CA ALA A 232 -19.98 0.14 2.36
C ALA A 232 -19.42 0.60 1.00
N ASN A 233 -18.40 1.48 1.00
CA ASN A 233 -17.80 1.94 -0.26
C ASN A 233 -16.81 0.93 -0.83
N ILE A 234 -16.19 0.08 -0.01
CA ILE A 234 -15.36 -1.03 -0.50
C ILE A 234 -16.25 -2.11 -1.13
N ASP A 235 -17.32 -2.53 -0.44
CA ASP A 235 -18.31 -3.50 -0.95
C ASP A 235 -18.86 -3.02 -2.30
N PHE A 236 -19.40 -1.80 -2.34
CA PHE A 236 -20.02 -1.29 -3.57
C PHE A 236 -19.04 -1.24 -4.76
N ARG A 237 -17.80 -0.80 -4.54
CA ARG A 237 -16.80 -0.78 -5.63
C ARG A 237 -16.43 -2.18 -6.08
N PHE A 238 -16.35 -3.13 -5.14
CA PHE A 238 -16.09 -4.52 -5.47
C PHE A 238 -17.23 -5.13 -6.28
N ASP A 239 -18.47 -5.00 -5.81
CA ASP A 239 -19.68 -5.53 -6.47
C ASP A 239 -19.81 -4.95 -7.88
N PHE A 240 -19.67 -3.63 -8.03
CA PHE A 240 -19.67 -2.95 -9.33
C PHE A 240 -18.68 -3.56 -10.32
N LEU A 241 -17.47 -3.91 -9.86
CA LEU A 241 -16.41 -4.42 -10.71
C LEU A 241 -16.59 -5.89 -11.05
N ILE A 242 -16.92 -6.74 -10.06
CA ILE A 242 -17.07 -8.17 -10.29
C ILE A 242 -18.28 -8.46 -11.18
N GLU A 243 -19.42 -7.79 -10.95
CA GLU A 243 -20.63 -7.98 -11.77
C GLU A 243 -20.36 -7.64 -13.24
N ARG A 244 -19.73 -6.49 -13.51
CA ARG A 244 -19.41 -6.06 -14.87
C ARG A 244 -18.35 -6.91 -15.54
N PHE A 245 -17.34 -7.37 -14.78
CA PHE A 245 -16.34 -8.26 -15.31
C PHE A 245 -16.97 -9.58 -15.77
N LEU A 246 -17.85 -10.17 -14.95
CA LEU A 246 -18.53 -11.43 -15.27
C LEU A 246 -19.51 -11.28 -16.43
N GLN A 247 -20.26 -10.17 -16.50
CA GLN A 247 -21.14 -9.87 -17.65
C GLN A 247 -20.37 -9.77 -18.98
N LEU A 248 -19.14 -9.28 -18.97
CA LEU A 248 -18.31 -9.18 -20.18
C LEU A 248 -17.56 -10.48 -20.51
N ASN A 249 -17.59 -11.47 -19.62
CA ASN A 249 -16.86 -12.72 -19.74
C ASN A 249 -17.77 -13.89 -19.33
N GLU A 250 -18.94 -14.00 -19.97
CA GLU A 250 -19.95 -15.04 -19.66
C GLU A 250 -19.42 -16.46 -19.87
N ASP A 251 -18.38 -16.62 -20.68
CA ASP A 251 -17.69 -17.88 -20.95
C ASP A 251 -16.65 -18.26 -19.86
N ILE A 252 -16.55 -17.49 -18.78
CA ILE A 252 -15.62 -17.79 -17.69
C ILE A 252 -16.08 -19.04 -16.91
N GLU A 253 -15.22 -20.05 -16.90
CA GLU A 253 -15.50 -21.30 -16.18
C GLU A 253 -15.24 -21.14 -14.68
N LEU A 254 -16.04 -21.84 -13.87
CA LEU A 254 -15.78 -21.97 -12.44
C LEU A 254 -14.49 -22.77 -12.23
N LEU A 255 -13.78 -22.45 -11.15
CA LEU A 255 -12.60 -23.22 -10.75
C LEU A 255 -13.03 -24.61 -10.27
N ASP A 256 -12.50 -25.67 -10.88
CA ASP A 256 -12.79 -27.05 -10.45
C ASP A 256 -12.30 -27.26 -9.00
N PRO A 257 -13.18 -27.60 -8.05
CA PRO A 257 -12.80 -27.82 -6.65
C PRO A 257 -11.82 -28.98 -6.44
N ASN A 258 -11.68 -29.91 -7.39
CA ASN A 258 -10.85 -31.11 -7.25
C ASN A 258 -9.39 -30.94 -7.72
N ARG A 259 -8.98 -29.78 -8.25
CA ARG A 259 -7.64 -29.57 -8.83
C ARG A 259 -6.50 -29.41 -7.81
N ASN A 260 -6.78 -29.42 -6.50
CA ASN A 260 -5.81 -29.20 -5.41
C ASN A 260 -5.42 -30.49 -4.63
N PHE A 261 -5.65 -31.68 -5.17
CA PHE A 261 -5.33 -32.96 -4.52
C PHE A 261 -4.16 -33.75 -5.14
N ASP A 262 -3.46 -33.19 -6.12
CA ASP A 262 -2.24 -33.78 -6.71
C ASP A 262 -0.97 -32.97 -6.37
#